data_AF-A0A0P7FHN2-F1
#
_entry.id   AF-A0A0P7FHN2-F1
#
_cell.length_a   1.000
_cell.length_b   1.000
_cell.length_c   1.000
_cell.angle_alpha   90.00
_cell.angle_beta   90.00
_cell.angle_gamma   90.00
#
_symmetry.space_group_name_H-M   'P 1'
#
loop_
_entity.id
_entity.type
_entity.pdbx_description
1 polymer ?
#
loop_
_entity_poly.entity_id
_entity_poly.type
_entity_poly.pdbx_seq_one_letter_code
_entity_poly.pdbx_strand_id
1 'polypeptide(L)'
;MKRVFWMSIGITIGVIAVRRISDAKQTLGPAGLNRAVGTAADALHDFTDAFRDAMTTREGELRSALGLETTDTVAQTMSSARR
;
A
#
# COMPACT_ATOMS: atom_id res chain seq x y z
N MET A 1 -10.93 -16.54 6.97
CA MET A 1 -12.10 -15.70 7.36
C MET A 1 -11.72 -14.37 8.01
N LYS A 2 -10.80 -14.30 8.99
CA LYS A 2 -10.45 -13.04 9.70
C LYS A 2 -9.93 -11.90 8.80
N ARG A 3 -9.20 -12.22 7.72
CA ARG A 3 -8.64 -11.22 6.79
C ARG A 3 -9.70 -10.43 6.03
N VAL A 4 -10.74 -11.12 5.54
CA VAL A 4 -11.83 -10.49 4.77
C VAL A 4 -12.69 -9.60 5.68
N PHE A 5 -12.88 -10.03 6.94
CA PHE A 5 -13.56 -9.23 7.96
C PHE A 5 -12.83 -7.90 8.21
N TRP A 6 -11.52 -7.93 8.48
CA TRP A 6 -10.73 -6.72 8.68
C TRP A 6 -10.65 -5.82 7.44
N MET A 7 -10.59 -6.42 6.24
CA MET A 7 -10.60 -5.67 4.99
C MET A 7 -11.93 -4.94 4.75
N SER A 8 -13.07 -5.60 5.01
CA SER A 8 -14.40 -5.00 4.88
C SER A 8 -14.65 -3.85 5.85
N ILE A 9 -14.12 -3.96 7.07
CA ILE A 9 -14.18 -2.90 8.08
C ILE A 9 -13.39 -1.68 7.62
N GLY A 10 -12.16 -1.87 7.14
CA GLY A 10 -11.33 -0.78 6.63
C GLY A 10 -11.96 -0.05 5.45
N ILE A 11 -12.53 -0.80 4.49
CA ILE A 11 -13.22 -0.23 3.33
C ILE A 11 -14.41 0.61 3.75
N THR A 12 -15.26 0.10 4.65
CA THR A 12 -16.47 0.79 5.11
C THR A 12 -16.14 2.10 5.81
N ILE A 13 -15.15 2.08 6.72
CA ILE A 13 -14.70 3.27 7.44
C ILE A 13 -14.08 4.28 6.46
N GLY A 14 -13.27 3.82 5.51
CA GLY A 14 -12.66 4.68 4.49
C GLY A 14 -13.70 5.42 3.64
N VAL A 15 -14.74 4.73 3.16
CA VAL A 15 -15.82 5.34 2.37
C VAL A 15 -16.56 6.42 3.18
N ILE A 16 -16.85 6.16 4.46
CA ILE A 16 -17.54 7.12 5.33
C ILE A 16 -16.66 8.37 5.55
N ALA A 17 -15.35 8.19 5.78
CA ALA A 17 -14.42 9.29 5.96
C ALA A 17 -14.34 10.18 4.71
N VAL A 18 -14.20 9.59 3.51
CA VAL A 18 -14.16 10.34 2.24
C VAL A 18 -15.46 11.11 1.99
N ARG A 19 -16.61 10.50 2.30
CA ARG A 19 -17.93 11.15 2.20
C ARG A 19 -18.01 12.37 3.13
N ARG A 20 -17.60 12.21 4.39
CA ARG A 20 -17.57 13.29 5.40
C ARG A 20 -16.65 14.46 4.99
N ILE A 21 -15.48 14.15 4.43
CA ILE A 21 -14.54 15.17 3.95
C ILE A 21 -15.13 15.92 2.76
N SER A 22 -15.78 15.22 1.83
CA SER A 22 -16.41 15.84 0.65
C SER A 22 -17.52 16.82 1.04
N ASP A 23 -18.34 16.48 2.04
CA ASP A 23 -19.38 17.36 2.57
C ASP A 23 -18.76 18.63 3.21
N ALA A 24 -17.67 18.47 3.96
CA ALA A 24 -16.98 19.60 4.59
C ALA A 24 -16.31 20.54 3.56
N LYS A 25 -15.80 19.99 2.44
CA LYS A 25 -15.14 20.79 1.39
C LYS A 25 -16.04 21.82 0.72
N GLN A 26 -17.36 21.63 0.70
CA GLN A 26 -18.30 22.60 0.11
C GLN A 26 -18.36 23.93 0.87
N THR A 27 -17.87 23.97 2.11
CA THR A 27 -17.86 25.17 2.96
C THR A 27 -16.51 25.90 2.97
N LEU A 28 -15.48 25.37 2.31
CA LEU A 28 -14.13 25.92 2.32
C LEU A 28 -13.89 26.86 1.13
N GLY A 29 -13.50 28.12 1.40
CA GLY A 29 -13.18 29.11 0.37
C GLY A 29 -11.91 28.82 -0.44
N PRO A 30 -11.62 29.61 -1.49
CA PRO A 30 -10.56 29.34 -2.49
C PRO A 30 -9.15 29.16 -1.89
N ALA A 31 -8.81 29.93 -0.85
CA ALA A 31 -7.52 29.84 -0.17
C ALA A 31 -7.38 28.57 0.70
N GLY A 32 -8.50 28.03 1.20
CA GLY A 32 -8.51 26.77 1.95
C GLY A 32 -8.37 25.55 1.05
N LEU A 33 -8.91 25.63 -0.18
CA LEU A 33 -8.85 24.55 -1.14
C LEU A 33 -7.42 24.25 -1.61
N ASN A 34 -6.60 25.28 -1.89
CA ASN A 34 -5.21 25.06 -2.35
C ASN A 34 -4.37 24.32 -1.28
N ARG A 35 -4.54 24.67 0.00
CA ARG A 35 -3.90 23.94 1.11
C ARG A 35 -4.43 22.52 1.26
N ALA A 36 -5.75 22.33 1.20
CA ALA A 36 -6.36 21.01 1.30
C ALA A 36 -5.94 20.08 0.15
N VAL A 37 -5.78 20.60 -1.06
CA VAL A 37 -5.28 19.85 -2.22
C VAL A 37 -3.82 19.48 -2.04
N GLY A 38 -2.96 20.41 -1.59
CA GLY A 38 -1.56 20.10 -1.26
C GLY A 38 -1.46 18.97 -0.25
N THR A 39 -2.12 19.11 0.90
CA THR A 39 -2.11 18.07 1.95
C THR A 39 -2.72 16.75 1.49
N ALA A 40 -3.74 16.77 0.63
CA ALA A 40 -4.32 15.55 0.08
C ALA A 40 -3.38 14.87 -0.94
N ALA A 41 -2.65 15.64 -1.75
CA ALA A 41 -1.67 15.12 -2.68
C ALA A 41 -0.49 14.49 -1.94
N ASP A 42 0.02 15.15 -0.91
CA ASP A 42 1.07 14.61 -0.03
C ASP A 42 0.60 13.31 0.64
N ALA A 43 -0.60 13.30 1.23
CA ALA A 43 -1.16 12.10 1.86
C ALA A 43 -1.37 10.94 0.87
N LEU A 44 -1.73 11.24 -0.38
CA LEU A 44 -1.87 10.23 -1.43
C LEU A 44 -0.51 9.66 -1.85
N HIS A 45 0.52 10.52 -1.93
CA HIS A 45 1.88 10.08 -2.21
C HIS A 45 2.38 9.13 -1.11
N ASP A 46 2.25 9.54 0.16
CA ASP A 46 2.64 8.73 1.32
C ASP A 46 1.89 7.39 1.37
N PHE A 47 0.58 7.41 1.06
CA PHE A 47 -0.21 6.19 0.97
C PHE A 47 0.30 5.26 -0.14
N THR A 48 0.66 5.81 -1.29
CA THR A 48 1.14 5.02 -2.45
C THR A 48 2.49 4.38 -2.15
N ASP A 49 3.38 5.11 -1.46
CA ASP A 49 4.67 4.59 -0.99
C ASP A 49 4.48 3.45 0.02
N ALA A 50 3.65 3.66 1.05
CA ALA A 50 3.33 2.62 2.02
C ALA A 50 2.68 1.39 1.37
N PHE A 51 1.83 1.61 0.37
CA PHE A 51 1.21 0.53 -0.40
C PHE A 51 2.23 -0.25 -1.22
N ARG A 52 3.19 0.43 -1.86
CA ARG A 52 4.28 -0.19 -2.61
C ARG A 52 5.14 -1.07 -1.70
N ASP A 53 5.52 -0.57 -0.53
CA ASP A 53 6.29 -1.31 0.46
C ASP A 53 5.55 -2.54 0.98
N ALA A 54 4.25 -2.40 1.22
CA ALA A 54 3.40 -3.53 1.61
C ALA A 54 3.33 -4.60 0.51
N MET A 55 3.29 -4.21 -0.77
CA MET A 55 3.33 -5.17 -1.88
C MET A 55 4.67 -5.88 -1.99
N THR A 56 5.79 -5.16 -1.88
CA THR A 56 7.13 -5.77 -1.87
C THR A 56 7.26 -6.78 -0.73
N THR A 57 6.75 -6.44 0.45
CA THR A 57 6.72 -7.34 1.61
C THR A 57 5.88 -8.60 1.32
N ARG A 58 4.69 -8.45 0.74
CA ARG A 58 3.83 -9.57 0.35
C ARG A 58 4.48 -10.46 -0.70
N GLU A 59 5.18 -9.88 -1.66
CA GLU A 59 5.90 -10.60 -2.69
C GLU A 59 7.03 -11.45 -2.10
N GLY A 60 7.75 -10.92 -1.11
CA GLY A 60 8.75 -11.66 -0.33
C GLY A 60 8.13 -12.81 0.47
N GLU A 61 7.02 -12.56 1.18
CA GLU A 61 6.26 -13.61 1.89
C GLU A 61 5.82 -14.73 0.94
N LEU A 62 5.34 -14.38 -0.26
CA LEU A 62 4.90 -15.35 -1.27
C LEU A 62 6.08 -16.14 -1.85
N ARG A 63 7.20 -15.47 -2.19
CA ARG A 63 8.42 -16.15 -2.68
C ARG A 63 8.97 -17.13 -1.65
N SER A 64 8.98 -16.73 -0.38
CA SER A 64 9.39 -17.58 0.74
C SER A 64 8.46 -18.79 0.88
N ALA A 65 7.14 -18.58 0.88
CA ALA A 65 6.15 -19.66 0.97
C ALA A 65 6.22 -20.63 -0.22
N LEU A 66 6.61 -20.16 -1.40
CA LEU A 66 6.80 -20.97 -2.61
C LEU A 66 8.19 -21.62 -2.72
N GLY A 67 9.11 -21.36 -1.78
CA GLY A 67 10.46 -21.93 -1.79
C GLY A 67 11.37 -21.42 -2.91
N LEU A 68 11.04 -20.28 -3.51
CA LEU A 68 11.79 -19.72 -4.65
C LEU A 68 13.17 -19.17 -4.22
N GLU A 69 13.30 -18.69 -2.98
CA GLU A 69 14.57 -18.23 -2.40
C GLU A 69 15.65 -19.33 -2.37
N THR A 70 15.25 -20.57 -2.04
CA THR A 70 16.14 -21.72 -2.02
C THR A 70 16.62 -22.08 -3.43
N THR A 71 15.76 -21.90 -4.44
CA THR A 71 16.08 -22.22 -5.83
C THR A 71 17.12 -21.25 -6.40
N ASP A 72 16.98 -19.95 -6.12
CA ASP A 72 17.96 -18.94 -6.53
C ASP A 72 19.31 -19.14 -5.84
N THR A 73 19.32 -19.48 -4.54
CA THR A 73 20.55 -19.77 -3.78
C THR A 73 21.31 -20.98 -4.34
N VAL A 74 20.61 -22.06 -4.68
CA VAL A 74 21.22 -23.27 -5.28
C VAL A 74 21.76 -22.98 -6.68
N ALA A 75 21.00 -22.24 -7.51
CA ALA A 75 21.44 -21.84 -8.85
C ALA A 75 22.69 -20.95 -8.81
N GLN A 76 22.73 -19.99 -7.87
CA GLN A 76 23.88 -19.11 -7.68
C GLN A 76 25.12 -19.89 -7.20
N THR A 77 24.94 -20.85 -6.29
CA THR A 77 26.01 -21.74 -5.82
C THR A 77 26.58 -22.60 -6.94
N MET A 78 25.72 -23.20 -7.78
CA MET A 78 26.14 -23.98 -8.94
C MET A 78 26.84 -23.12 -10.01
N SER A 79 26.41 -21.86 -10.19
CA SER A 79 27.09 -20.92 -11.10
C SER A 79 28.47 -20.51 -10.58
N SER A 80 28.65 -20.34 -9.27
CA SER A 80 29.96 -20.03 -8.68
C SER A 80 30.91 -21.23 -8.69
N ALA A 81 30.39 -22.45 -8.56
CA ALA A 81 31.19 -23.68 -8.62
C ALA A 81 31.66 -24.03 -10.06
N ARG A 82 31.08 -23.39 -11.09
CA ARG A 82 31.41 -23.61 -12.50
C ARG A 82 32.41 -22.58 -13.06
N ARG A 83 32.79 -21.57 -12.27
CA ARG A 83 33.87 -20.63 -12.59
C ARG A 83 35.16 -21.05 -11.90
#